data_AF-A0A1H8Y094-F1
#
_entry.id   AF-A0A1H8Y094-F1
#
_cell.length_a   1.000
_cell.length_b   1.000
_cell.length_c   1.000
_cell.angle_alpha   90.00
_cell.angle_beta   90.00
_cell.angle_gamma   90.00
#
_symmetry.space_group_name_H-M   'P 1'
#
loop_
_entity.id
_entity.type
_entity.pdbx_description
1 polymer ?
#
loop_
_entity_poly.entity_id
_entity_poly.type
_entity_poly.pdbx_seq_one_letter_code
_entity_poly.pdbx_strand_id
1 'polypeptide(L)' 'MPSPKKLGTHLEWHGNHIRVVNRVPPSMVAKVGKTKLKEVLSTVDPLEAGREKVDRIASGEAEKT' A
#
# COMPACT_ATOMS: atom_id res chain seq x y z
N MET A 1 -0.33 -26.30 1.47
CA MET A 1 0.23 -24.93 1.57
C MET A 1 -0.78 -24.10 2.36
N PRO A 2 -0.40 -23.32 3.39
CA PRO A 2 -1.36 -22.48 4.09
C PRO A 2 -1.97 -21.50 3.08
N SER A 3 -3.29 -21.48 2.99
CA SER A 3 -4.02 -20.52 2.17
C SER A 3 -3.68 -19.11 2.66
N PRO A 4 -3.16 -18.21 1.80
CA PRO A 4 -2.80 -16.88 2.25
C PRO A 4 -4.05 -16.18 2.78
N LYS A 5 -4.00 -15.73 4.04
CA LYS A 5 -5.02 -14.86 4.64
C LYS A 5 -5.37 -13.77 3.62
N LYS A 6 -6.66 -13.55 3.38
CA LYS A 6 -7.16 -12.50 2.48
C LYS A 6 -6.50 -11.16 2.87
N LEU A 7 -5.57 -10.72 2.04
CA LEU A 7 -5.06 -9.36 2.06
C LEU A 7 -6.11 -8.45 1.43
N GLY A 8 -6.19 -7.20 1.90
CA GLY A 8 -7.06 -6.20 1.27
C GLY A 8 -6.68 -5.95 -0.19
N THR A 9 -7.57 -5.32 -0.97
CA THR A 9 -7.43 -5.09 -2.43
C THR A 9 -6.13 -4.42 -2.87
N HIS A 10 -5.44 -3.74 -1.94
CA HIS A 10 -4.20 -3.01 -2.20
C HIS A 10 -2.98 -3.63 -1.50
N LEU A 11 -3.10 -4.85 -0.98
CA LEU A 11 -2.06 -5.52 -0.20
C LEU A 11 -1.63 -6.80 -0.93
N GLU A 12 -0.33 -6.98 -1.11
CA GLU A 12 0.28 -8.16 -1.71
C GLU A 12 1.27 -8.81 -0.73
N TRP A 13 1.21 -10.13 -0.59
CA TRP A 13 2.22 -10.89 0.15
C TRP A 13 3.50 -10.97 -0.69
N HIS A 14 4.65 -10.72 -0.08
CA HIS A 14 5.93 -10.78 -0.76
C HIS A 14 6.95 -11.54 0.10
N GLY A 15 6.89 -12.87 0.04
CA GLY A 15 7.75 -13.73 0.85
C GLY A 15 7.40 -13.62 2.33
N ASN A 16 8.18 -12.83 3.08
CA ASN A 16 8.04 -12.67 4.53
C ASN A 16 7.48 -11.29 4.95
N HIS A 17 7.06 -10.44 4.02
CA HIS A 17 6.50 -9.12 4.33
C HIS A 17 5.30 -8.78 3.45
N ILE A 18 4.50 -7.81 3.89
CA ILE A 18 3.35 -7.30 3.14
C ILE A 18 3.78 -6.05 2.38
N ARG A 19 3.39 -5.96 1.11
CA ARG A 19 3.57 -4.74 0.29
C ARG A 19 2.22 -4.10 0.02
N VAL A 20 2.17 -2.78 0.12
CA VAL A 20 1.05 -1.99 -0.40
C VAL A 20 1.30 -1.73 -1.88
N VAL A 21 0.29 -2.00 -2.70
CA VAL A 21 0.25 -1.62 -4.11
C VAL A 21 -0.86 -0.60 -4.32
N ASN A 22 -0.43 0.64 -4.53
CA ASN A 22 -1.33 1.73 -4.90
C ASN A 22 -1.19 2.00 -6.40
N ARG A 23 -2.32 1.95 -7.11
CA ARG A 23 -2.36 2.36 -8.52
C ARG A 23 -2.24 3.88 -8.58
N VAL A 24 -1.30 4.37 -9.38
CA VAL A 24 -1.15 5.81 -9.60
C VAL A 24 -2.27 6.28 -10.53
N PRO A 25 -2.99 7.36 -10.20
CA PRO A 25 -3.96 7.96 -11.11
C PRO A 25 -3.31 8.32 -12.46
N PRO A 26 -3.99 8.09 -13.61
CA PRO A 26 -3.41 8.35 -14.93
C PRO A 26 -2.83 9.75 -15.11
N SER A 27 -3.48 10.77 -14.52
CA SER A 27 -3.05 12.17 -14.53
C SER A 27 -1.71 12.42 -13.82
N MET A 28 -1.31 11.53 -12.90
CA MET A 28 -0.06 11.66 -12.13
C MET A 28 1.04 10.74 -12.65
N VAL A 29 0.74 9.80 -13.56
CA VAL A 29 1.73 8.85 -14.10
C VAL A 29 2.90 9.59 -14.76
N ALA A 30 2.62 10.65 -15.51
CA ALA A 30 3.66 11.47 -16.15
C ALA A 30 4.58 12.17 -15.12
N LYS A 31 4.05 12.54 -13.95
CA LYS A 31 4.79 13.20 -12.87
C LYS A 31 5.60 12.21 -12.02
N VAL A 32 5.03 11.04 -11.74
CA VAL A 32 5.63 10.01 -10.88
C VAL A 32 6.55 9.06 -11.68
N GLY A 33 6.37 8.97 -12.99
CA GLY A 33 7.12 8.08 -13.88
C GLY A 33 6.78 6.59 -13.73
N LYS A 34 5.76 6.26 -12.92
CA LYS A 34 5.35 4.88 -12.59
C LYS A 34 3.82 4.77 -12.55
N THR A 35 3.30 3.63 -12.97
CA THR A 35 1.85 3.33 -12.96
C THR A 35 1.37 2.73 -11.63
N LYS A 36 2.31 2.19 -10.83
CA LYS A 36 2.05 1.60 -9.52
C LYS A 36 3.13 2.06 -8.54
N LEU A 37 2.71 2.46 -7.35
CA LEU A 37 3.58 2.64 -6.20
C LEU A 37 3.51 1.38 -5.35
N LYS A 38 4.69 0.81 -5.09
CA LYS A 38 4.86 -0.35 -4.23
C LYS A 38 5.63 0.10 -3.00
N GLU A 39 5.01 0.00 -1.85
CA GLU A 39 5.65 0.32 -0.57
C GLU A 39 5.68 -0.93 0.30
N VAL A 40 6.83 -1.21 0.90
CA VAL A 40 6.97 -2.34 1.82
C VAL A 40 6.51 -1.88 3.20
N LEU A 41 5.61 -2.65 3.81
CA LEU A 41 5.25 -2.45 5.20
C LEU A 41 6.20 -3.28 6.07
N SER A 42 6.59 -2.71 7.20
CA SER A 42 7.45 -3.39 8.17
C SER A 42 6.69 -4.50 8.91
N THR A 43 5.37 -4.51 8.81
CA THR A 43 4.50 -5.49 9.47
C THR A 43 4.15 -6.68 8.56
N VAL A 44 4.07 -7.85 9.19
CA VAL A 44 3.57 -9.10 8.59
C VAL A 44 2.12 -9.36 8.97
N ASP A 45 1.52 -8.50 9.81
CA ASP A 45 0.12 -8.63 10.19
C ASP A 45 -0.79 -7.89 9.18
N PRO A 46 -1.75 -8.57 8.52
CA PRO A 46 -2.65 -7.95 7.54
C PRO A 46 -3.53 -6.82 8.07
N LEU A 47 -3.92 -6.87 9.35
CA LEU A 47 -4.80 -5.86 9.95
C LEU A 47 -4.00 -4.60 10.27
N GLU A 48 -2.81 -4.77 10.84
CA GLU A 48 -1.86 -3.68 11.07
C GLU A 48 -1.40 -3.06 9.74
N ALA A 49 -1.19 -3.89 8.71
CA ALA A 49 -0.87 -3.42 7.37
C ALA A 49 -2.00 -2.56 6.76
N GLY A 50 -3.26 -2.93 7.01
CA GLY A 50 -4.41 -2.14 6.61
C GLY A 50 -4.47 -0.78 7.32
N ARG A 51 -4.21 -0.76 8.63
CA ARG A 51 -4.19 0.46 9.44
C ARG A 51 -3.05 1.39 9.05
N GLU A 52 -1.83 0.88 8.91
CA GLU A 52 -0.65 1.67 8.52
C GLU A 52 -0.84 2.34 7.15
N LYS A 53 -1.50 1.67 6.20
CA LYS A 53 -1.87 2.28 4.93
C LYS A 53 -2.89 3.41 5.08
N VAL A 54 -3.95 3.20 5.87
CA VAL A 54 -5.00 4.20 6.07
C VAL A 54 -4.41 5.44 6.73
N ASP A 55 -3.57 5.24 7.74
CA ASP A 55 -2.86 6.32 8.43
C ASP A 55 -1.94 7.08 7.48
N ARG A 56 -1.13 6.40 6.66
CA ARG A 56 -0.26 7.06 5.66
C ARG A 56 -1.00 7.83 4.57
N ILE A 57 -2.16 7.33 4.14
CA ILE A 57 -3.01 8.06 3.17
C ILE A 57 -3.64 9.28 3.84
N ALA A 58 -4.13 9.13 5.08
CA ALA A 58 -4.73 10.22 5.84
C ALA A 58 -3.70 11.30 6.23
N SER A 59 -2.49 10.90 6.63
CA SER A 59 -1.39 11.81 6.96
C SER A 59 -0.79 12.49 5.72
N GLY A 60 -0.98 11.91 4.53
CA GLY A 60 -0.66 12.50 3.24
C GLY A 60 -1.67 13.54 2.74
N GLU A 61 -2.81 13.72 3.43
CA GLU A 61 -3.84 14.73 3.16
C GLU A 61 -4.00 15.73 4.32
N ALA A 62 -2.91 16.05 5.04
CA ALA A 62 -2.91 17.09 6.08
C ALA A 62 -1.76 18.10 5.94
N GLU A 63 -1.23 18.30 4.73
CA GLU A 63 -0.41 19.48 4.43
C GLU A 63 -0.78 20.07 3.06
N LYS A 64 -1.98 20.63 2.99
CA LYS A 64 -2.24 21.74 2.07
C LYS A 64 -3.24 22.71 2.70
N THR A 65 -2.65 23.81 3.19
CA THR A 65 -3.24 25.09 3.65
C THR A 65 -3.58 25.18 5.14
#